data_AF-A0A3D5FQH6-F1
#
_entry.id   AF-A0A3D5FQH6-F1
#
_cell.length_a   1.000
_cell.length_b   1.000
_cell.length_c   1.000
_cell.angle_alpha   90.00
_cell.angle_beta   90.00
_cell.angle_gamma   90.00
#
_symmetry.space_group_name_H-M   'P 1'
#
loop_
_entity.id
_entity.type
_entity.pdbx_description
1 polymer ?
#
loop_
_entity_poly.entity_id
_entity_poly.type
_entity_poly.pdbx_seq_one_letter_code
_entity_poly.pdbx_strand_id
1 'polypeptide(L)'
;MSRNPLGCRGIPIYASAGVEHEWYNDGESFLIEEAVRYKEEGYDAFKFRCGTVWHAAGMTYDRYFPILRRLREAVGPDFRLMHEAVATQGGTLESIISDFAPVLEDLGFYWFEEAFGGGVSLLRWSLTPANYPS
;
A
#
# COMPACT_ATOMS: atom_id res chain seq x y z
N MET A 1 20.68 5.84 -20.54
CA MET A 1 20.45 6.62 -19.30
C MET A 1 20.42 8.10 -19.67
N SER A 2 19.24 8.67 -19.85
CA SER A 2 19.09 10.10 -20.14
C SER A 2 19.47 10.90 -18.90
N ARG A 3 20.54 11.68 -18.97
CA ARG A 3 20.93 12.61 -17.90
C ARG A 3 20.00 13.82 -17.99
N ASN A 4 19.34 14.15 -16.89
CA ASN A 4 18.49 15.32 -16.73
C ASN A 4 19.20 16.59 -17.27
N PRO A 5 18.69 17.23 -18.35
CA PRO A 5 19.36 18.34 -19.03
C PRO A 5 19.45 19.63 -18.19
N LEU A 6 18.74 19.71 -17.06
CA LEU A 6 18.72 20.88 -16.18
C LEU A 6 19.75 20.82 -15.03
N GLY A 7 20.44 19.68 -14.82
CA GLY A 7 21.38 19.53 -13.70
C GLY A 7 20.74 19.60 -12.30
N CYS A 8 19.42 19.77 -12.21
CA CYS A 8 18.68 19.78 -10.95
C CYS A 8 18.59 18.37 -10.37
N ARG A 9 18.90 18.22 -9.08
CA ARG A 9 18.70 16.98 -8.34
C ARG A 9 17.20 16.71 -8.22
N GLY A 10 16.72 15.61 -8.79
CA GLY A 10 15.34 15.16 -8.62
C GLY A 10 15.14 14.60 -7.20
N ILE A 11 13.99 14.93 -6.61
CA ILE A 11 13.53 14.30 -5.37
C ILE A 11 12.49 13.25 -5.78
N PRO A 12 12.76 11.95 -5.58
CA PRO A 12 11.74 10.92 -5.81
C PRO A 12 10.52 11.17 -4.94
N ILE A 13 9.34 11.10 -5.53
CA ILE A 13 8.05 11.23 -4.86
C ILE A 13 7.22 9.97 -5.14
N TYR A 14 6.26 9.69 -4.27
CA TYR A 14 5.31 8.59 -4.44
C TYR A 14 3.90 9.15 -4.64
N ALA A 15 3.07 8.45 -5.40
CA ALA A 15 1.66 8.77 -5.51
C ALA A 15 0.97 8.44 -4.19
N SER A 16 0.17 9.36 -3.65
CA SER A 16 -0.55 9.17 -2.39
C SER A 16 -2.03 9.48 -2.61
N ALA A 17 -2.88 8.45 -2.59
CA ALA A 17 -4.32 8.58 -2.84
C ALA A 17 -5.13 7.60 -1.98
N GLY A 18 -6.28 7.13 -2.48
CA GLY A 18 -7.03 6.01 -1.93
C GLY A 18 -8.16 6.32 -0.94
N VAL A 19 -8.65 7.56 -0.88
CA VAL A 19 -9.88 7.90 -0.13
C VAL A 19 -11.16 7.52 -0.90
N GLU A 20 -11.03 7.12 -2.17
CA GLU A 20 -12.13 6.98 -3.14
C GLU A 20 -12.54 5.52 -3.40
N HIS A 21 -11.96 4.55 -2.68
CA HIS A 21 -12.26 3.13 -2.94
C HIS A 21 -13.63 2.74 -2.39
N GLU A 22 -14.64 2.87 -3.23
CA GLU A 22 -16.01 2.47 -2.95
C GLU A 22 -16.20 0.96 -3.07
N TRP A 23 -16.01 0.23 -1.97
CA TRP A 23 -16.13 -1.25 -1.98
C TRP A 23 -17.51 -1.79 -2.36
N TYR A 24 -18.54 -0.94 -2.31
CA TYR A 24 -19.90 -1.25 -2.77
C TYR A 24 -20.14 -0.89 -4.25
N ASN A 25 -19.19 -0.25 -4.92
CA ASN A 25 -19.29 0.27 -6.28
C ASN A 25 -17.94 0.12 -7.02
N ASP A 26 -17.55 -1.12 -7.30
CA ASP A 26 -16.36 -1.46 -8.10
C ASP A 26 -15.02 -0.85 -7.64
N GLY A 27 -14.89 -0.53 -6.34
CA GLY A 27 -13.66 0.03 -5.78
C GLY A 27 -12.42 -0.87 -5.93
N GLU A 28 -12.60 -2.18 -6.16
CA GLU A 28 -11.50 -3.09 -6.44
C GLU A 28 -10.82 -2.83 -7.79
N SER A 29 -11.62 -2.63 -8.84
CA SER A 29 -11.10 -2.33 -10.18
C SER A 29 -10.49 -0.95 -10.17
N PHE A 30 -11.17 0.02 -9.55
CA PHE A 30 -10.66 1.38 -9.41
C PHE A 30 -9.28 1.43 -8.74
N LEU A 31 -9.07 0.75 -7.60
CA LEU A 31 -7.77 0.71 -6.92
C LEU A 31 -6.66 0.15 -7.83
N ILE A 32 -6.96 -0.93 -8.56
CA ILE A 32 -5.97 -1.57 -9.44
C ILE A 32 -5.65 -0.67 -10.64
N GLU A 33 -6.68 -0.11 -11.28
CA GLU A 33 -6.53 0.83 -12.40
C GLU A 33 -5.77 2.10 -11.99
N GLU A 34 -6.05 2.62 -10.80
CA GLU A 34 -5.32 3.75 -10.22
C GLU A 34 -3.82 3.45 -10.04
N ALA A 35 -3.49 2.29 -9.48
CA ALA A 35 -2.09 1.91 -9.28
C ALA A 35 -1.35 1.71 -10.60
N VAL A 36 -2.00 1.10 -11.60
CA VAL A 36 -1.46 0.94 -12.96
C VAL A 36 -1.26 2.31 -13.61
N ARG A 37 -2.24 3.20 -13.51
CA ARG A 37 -2.15 4.58 -14.03
C ARG A 37 -0.95 5.33 -13.43
N TYR A 38 -0.75 5.29 -12.12
CA TYR A 38 0.42 5.94 -11.49
C TYR A 38 1.75 5.34 -11.97
N LYS A 39 1.81 4.02 -12.16
CA LYS A 39 2.99 3.38 -12.74
C LYS A 39 3.25 3.86 -14.18
N GLU A 40 2.21 4.00 -15.00
CA GLU A 40 2.30 4.50 -16.38
C GLU A 40 2.70 6.00 -16.44
N GLU A 41 2.27 6.79 -15.45
CA GLU A 41 2.68 8.19 -15.28
C GLU A 41 4.15 8.35 -14.84
N GLY A 42 4.82 7.25 -14.47
CA GLY A 42 6.25 7.22 -14.14
C GLY A 42 6.57 7.26 -12.64
N TYR A 43 5.58 7.09 -11.77
CA TYR A 43 5.86 6.81 -10.36
C TYR A 43 6.49 5.43 -10.21
N ASP A 44 7.29 5.26 -9.16
CA ASP A 44 7.85 3.95 -8.76
C ASP A 44 7.23 3.43 -7.45
N ALA A 45 6.28 4.19 -6.89
CA ALA A 45 5.69 3.95 -5.59
C ALA A 45 4.29 4.55 -5.46
N PHE A 46 3.41 3.83 -4.76
CA PHE A 46 2.02 4.21 -4.51
C PHE A 46 1.58 3.87 -3.08
N LYS A 47 1.03 4.87 -2.37
CA LYS A 47 0.37 4.71 -1.08
C LYS A 47 -1.13 4.90 -1.20
N PHE A 48 -1.90 4.03 -0.57
CA PHE A 48 -3.35 4.12 -0.56
C PHE A 48 -4.01 3.78 0.78
N ARG A 49 -5.22 4.30 1.01
CA ARG A 49 -6.03 4.04 2.21
C ARG A 49 -6.96 2.84 2.03
N CYS A 50 -7.47 2.31 3.14
CA CYS A 50 -8.40 1.18 3.16
C CYS A 50 -9.79 1.44 2.52
N GLY A 51 -10.07 2.65 2.00
CA GLY A 51 -11.31 2.96 1.31
C GLY A 51 -12.51 3.26 2.22
N THR A 52 -13.72 3.06 1.68
CA THR A 52 -14.98 3.17 2.41
C THR A 52 -14.97 2.38 3.72
N VAL A 53 -15.69 2.88 4.74
CA VAL A 53 -15.96 2.17 6.00
C VAL A 53 -16.39 0.72 5.77
N TRP A 54 -15.55 -0.24 6.19
CA TRP A 54 -15.69 -1.66 5.86
C TRP A 54 -17.02 -2.27 6.32
N HIS A 55 -17.45 -1.95 7.54
CA HIS A 55 -18.74 -2.42 8.07
C HIS A 55 -19.92 -2.00 7.18
N ALA A 56 -19.90 -0.77 6.63
CA ALA A 56 -20.95 -0.27 5.76
C ALA A 56 -20.96 -0.94 4.37
N ALA A 57 -19.81 -1.44 3.92
CA ALA A 57 -19.65 -2.09 2.61
C ALA A 57 -19.59 -3.63 2.67
N GLY A 58 -19.73 -4.22 3.86
CA GLY A 58 -19.55 -5.65 4.10
C GLY A 58 -18.15 -6.14 3.70
N MET A 59 -17.13 -5.29 3.84
CA MET A 59 -15.74 -5.64 3.54
C MET A 59 -15.14 -6.43 4.70
N THR A 60 -14.41 -7.49 4.37
CA THR A 60 -13.73 -8.38 5.32
C THR A 60 -12.33 -8.68 4.78
N TYR A 61 -11.44 -9.21 5.62
CA TYR A 61 -10.14 -9.69 5.17
C TYR A 61 -10.24 -10.74 4.05
N ASP A 62 -11.20 -11.65 4.12
CA ASP A 62 -11.44 -12.66 3.07
C ASP A 62 -11.75 -12.04 1.70
N ARG A 63 -12.43 -10.89 1.67
CA ARG A 63 -12.70 -10.14 0.44
C ARG A 63 -11.53 -9.25 0.05
N TYR A 64 -10.82 -8.69 1.03
CA TYR A 64 -9.79 -7.68 0.80
C TYR A 64 -8.46 -8.27 0.33
N PHE A 65 -8.02 -9.38 0.93
CA PHE A 65 -6.71 -9.98 0.59
C PHE A 65 -6.60 -10.43 -0.87
N PRO A 66 -7.64 -11.03 -1.51
CA PRO A 66 -7.62 -11.29 -2.94
C PRO A 66 -7.45 -10.02 -3.79
N ILE A 67 -8.01 -8.87 -3.38
CA ILE A 67 -7.82 -7.59 -4.07
C ILE A 67 -6.34 -7.17 -4.00
N LEU A 68 -5.72 -7.25 -2.81
CA LEU A 68 -4.31 -6.88 -2.65
C LEU A 68 -3.36 -7.77 -3.46
N ARG A 69 -3.67 -9.07 -3.59
CA ARG A 69 -2.91 -10.00 -4.45
C ARG A 69 -2.99 -9.57 -5.92
N ARG A 70 -4.21 -9.31 -6.44
CA ARG A 70 -4.41 -8.79 -7.80
C ARG A 70 -3.73 -7.45 -8.04
N LEU A 71 -3.78 -6.55 -7.05
CA LEU A 71 -3.06 -5.27 -7.10
C LEU A 71 -1.56 -5.49 -7.26
N ARG A 72 -0.95 -6.34 -6.43
CA ARG A 72 0.47 -6.69 -6.54
C ARG A 72 0.80 -7.30 -7.91
N GLU A 73 -0.02 -8.23 -8.40
CA GLU A 73 0.17 -8.86 -9.71
C GLU A 73 0.15 -7.81 -10.84
N ALA A 74 -0.79 -6.86 -10.80
CA ALA A 74 -0.94 -5.83 -11.84
C ALA A 74 0.26 -4.87 -11.90
N VAL A 75 0.77 -4.44 -10.74
CA VAL A 75 1.89 -3.49 -10.70
C VAL A 75 3.28 -4.15 -10.73
N GLY A 76 3.35 -5.46 -10.49
CA GLY A 76 4.58 -6.24 -10.43
C GLY A 76 5.36 -6.07 -9.12
N PRO A 77 6.44 -6.83 -8.94
CA PRO A 77 7.17 -6.91 -7.66
C PRO A 77 7.97 -5.63 -7.34
N ASP A 78 8.42 -4.88 -8.34
CA ASP A 78 9.33 -3.74 -8.15
C ASP A 78 8.59 -2.42 -7.83
N PHE A 79 7.30 -2.33 -8.15
CA PHE A 79 6.51 -1.14 -7.85
C PHE A 79 6.18 -1.10 -6.36
N ARG A 80 6.66 -0.08 -5.64
CA ARG A 80 6.52 -0.03 -4.18
C ARG A 80 5.08 0.28 -3.80
N LEU A 81 4.47 -0.61 -3.03
CA LEU A 81 3.14 -0.40 -2.49
C LEU A 81 3.24 -0.10 -1.00
N MET A 82 2.50 0.91 -0.56
CA MET A 82 2.36 1.27 0.84
C MET A 82 0.87 1.27 1.18
N HIS A 83 0.53 0.70 2.33
CA HIS A 83 -0.83 0.71 2.83
C HIS A 83 -0.95 1.71 3.96
N GLU A 84 -2.02 2.49 3.98
CA GLU A 84 -2.36 3.37 5.10
C GLU A 84 -3.68 2.93 5.73
N ALA A 85 -3.61 2.72 7.04
CA ALA A 85 -4.69 2.53 7.99
C ALA A 85 -5.83 1.61 7.53
N VAL A 86 -5.99 0.48 8.22
CA VAL A 86 -7.33 -0.11 8.43
C VAL A 86 -7.95 0.39 9.74
N ALA A 87 -7.19 1.06 10.61
CA ALA A 87 -7.63 1.53 11.93
C ALA A 87 -8.48 0.46 12.64
N THR A 88 -9.63 0.83 13.19
CA THR A 88 -10.59 -0.13 13.78
C THR A 88 -11.46 -0.85 12.75
N GLN A 89 -11.33 -0.56 11.45
CA GLN A 89 -12.09 -1.24 10.39
C GLN A 89 -11.63 -2.69 10.17
N GLY A 90 -10.35 -2.97 10.48
CA GLY A 90 -9.78 -4.32 10.46
C GLY A 90 -10.01 -5.14 11.73
N GLY A 91 -10.78 -4.62 12.70
CA GLY A 91 -10.99 -5.26 13.99
C GLY A 91 -10.02 -4.74 15.06
N THR A 92 -9.40 -5.66 15.82
CA THR A 92 -8.48 -5.30 16.92
C THR A 92 -7.04 -5.17 16.44
N LEU A 93 -6.18 -4.57 17.28
CA LEU A 93 -4.75 -4.48 17.00
C LEU A 93 -4.13 -5.88 16.82
N GLU A 94 -4.56 -6.84 17.63
CA GLU A 94 -4.12 -8.23 17.54
C GLU A 94 -4.46 -8.84 16.18
N SER A 95 -5.68 -8.65 15.68
CA SER A 95 -6.09 -9.16 14.35
C SER A 95 -5.30 -8.49 13.23
N ILE A 96 -4.99 -7.20 13.35
CA ILE A 96 -4.14 -6.52 12.36
C ILE A 96 -2.72 -7.11 12.37
N ILE A 97 -2.16 -7.39 13.55
CA ILE A 97 -0.83 -7.98 13.68
C ILE A 97 -0.81 -9.44 13.20
N SER A 98 -1.82 -10.24 13.54
CA SER A 98 -1.84 -11.68 13.26
C SER A 98 -2.32 -12.00 11.85
N ASP A 99 -3.22 -11.19 11.28
CA ASP A 99 -3.95 -11.56 10.07
C ASP A 99 -3.60 -10.65 8.89
N PHE A 100 -3.44 -9.34 9.12
CA PHE A 100 -3.22 -8.40 8.02
C PHE A 100 -1.74 -8.11 7.73
N ALA A 101 -0.94 -7.82 8.76
CA ALA A 101 0.48 -7.51 8.61
C ALA A 101 1.26 -8.62 7.87
N PRO A 102 1.04 -9.93 8.12
CA PRO A 102 1.72 -11.00 7.38
C PRO A 102 1.38 -10.99 5.89
N VAL A 103 0.12 -10.66 5.52
CA VAL A 103 -0.27 -10.56 4.11
C VAL A 103 0.44 -9.40 3.41
N LEU A 104 0.59 -8.26 4.09
CA LEU A 104 1.36 -7.14 3.55
C LEU A 104 2.84 -7.50 3.38
N GLU A 105 3.42 -8.24 4.33
CA GLU A 105 4.79 -8.75 4.26
C GLU A 105 4.98 -9.72 3.09
N ASP A 106 4.11 -10.73 2.96
CA ASP A 106 4.11 -11.70 1.86
C ASP A 106 4.00 -11.03 0.49
N LEU A 107 3.22 -9.96 0.40
CA LEU A 107 3.03 -9.16 -0.81
C LEU A 107 4.12 -8.11 -1.04
N GLY A 108 5.12 -8.01 -0.16
CA GLY A 108 6.24 -7.08 -0.29
C GLY A 108 5.81 -5.61 -0.23
N PHE A 109 4.82 -5.26 0.60
CA PHE A 109 4.52 -3.87 0.89
C PHE A 109 5.71 -3.19 1.57
N TYR A 110 5.99 -1.94 1.17
CA TYR A 110 7.19 -1.21 1.56
C TYR A 110 7.08 -0.64 2.99
N TRP A 111 5.91 -0.13 3.37
CA TRP A 111 5.53 0.15 4.75
C TRP A 111 4.02 0.05 4.96
N PHE A 112 3.61 -0.02 6.24
CA PHE A 112 2.21 0.05 6.66
C PHE A 112 2.03 1.20 7.66
N GLU A 113 1.35 2.25 7.20
CA GLU A 113 1.19 3.52 7.91
C GLU A 113 -0.05 3.51 8.79
N GLU A 114 0.05 4.06 10.02
CA GLU A 114 -1.09 4.29 10.92
C GLU A 114 -1.95 3.02 11.16
N ALA A 115 -1.29 1.88 11.40
CA ALA A 115 -1.90 0.55 11.39
C ALA A 115 -3.16 0.44 12.26
N PHE A 116 -3.13 0.98 13.48
CA PHE A 116 -4.25 0.96 14.44
C PHE A 116 -4.73 2.37 14.85
N GLY A 117 -4.47 3.37 14.01
CA GLY A 117 -4.76 4.78 14.27
C GLY A 117 -3.87 5.41 15.34
N GLY A 118 -3.46 6.67 15.11
CA GLY A 118 -2.71 7.47 16.07
C GLY A 118 -1.25 7.02 16.26
N GLY A 119 -0.41 7.26 15.25
CA GLY A 119 1.05 7.32 15.39
C GLY A 119 1.81 5.99 15.31
N VAL A 120 1.13 4.86 15.11
CA VAL A 120 1.78 3.55 14.98
C VAL A 120 1.97 3.21 13.50
N SER A 121 3.21 3.29 13.03
CA SER A 121 3.61 2.79 11.71
C SER A 121 4.36 1.48 11.85
N LEU A 122 3.91 0.44 11.15
CA LEU A 122 4.63 -0.82 11.03
C LEU A 122 5.61 -0.68 9.85
N LEU A 123 6.88 -0.52 10.18
CA LEU A 123 7.99 -0.56 9.22
C LEU A 123 8.47 -2.01 9.10
N ARG A 124 8.93 -2.37 7.90
CA ARG A 124 9.42 -3.71 7.53
C ARG A 124 10.29 -4.33 8.65
N TRP A 125 9.90 -5.53 9.12
CA TRP A 125 10.74 -6.39 9.96
C TRP A 125 11.84 -7.03 9.11
N SER A 126 12.90 -6.29 8.82
CA SER A 126 14.16 -6.91 8.41
C SER A 126 15.24 -6.57 9.43
N LEU A 127 15.37 -7.42 10.46
CA LEU A 127 16.63 -7.58 11.20
C LEU A 127 17.66 -8.33 10.34
N THR A 128 17.82 -7.92 9.08
CA THR A 128 19.06 -8.16 8.36
C THR A 128 19.81 -6.82 8.34
N PRO A 129 21.04 -6.76 8.89
CA PRO A 129 21.83 -5.55 8.79
C PRO A 129 22.18 -5.36 7.32
N ALA A 130 21.39 -4.54 6.62
CA ALA A 130 21.76 -4.05 5.31
C ALA A 130 22.94 -3.09 5.52
N ASN A 131 24.12 -3.57 5.15
CA ASN A 131 25.35 -2.84 4.89
C ASN A 131 25.14 -1.33 4.72
N TYR A 132 25.44 -0.55 5.76
CA TYR A 132 25.84 0.84 5.60
C TYR A 132 27.31 0.82 5.15
N PRO A 133 27.65 1.32 3.94
CA PRO A 133 29.04 1.65 3.68
C PRO A 133 29.46 2.80 4.60
N SER A 134 30.64 2.64 5.18
CA SER A 134 31.38 3.69 5.92
C SER A 134 31.56 4.96 5.10
#